data_AF-A0A517SWZ6-F1
#
_entry.id   AF-A0A517SWZ6-F1
#
_cell.length_a   1.000
_cell.length_b   1.000
_cell.length_c   1.000
_cell.angle_alpha   90.00
_cell.angle_beta   90.00
_cell.angle_gamma   90.00
#
_symmetry.space_group_name_H-M   'P 1'
#
loop_
_entity.id
_entity.type
_entity.pdbx_description
1 polymer ?
#
loop_
_entity_poly.entity_id
_entity_poly.type
_entity_poly.pdbx_seq_one_letter_code
_entity_poly.pdbx_strand_id
1 'polypeptide(L)'
;MIHCPHLTPDNQCEVSAGMAGCKVRTSPAACNACQNETNPRAINVVTIGMALVNKRRRKGDVGELSAMLANYMPDRDELPATLKIADYRPGPGNELKKMLAWFAKPSETCNCETRVDTMNDWGVEGCLRNVDTITEWLLEEAQLRGMPHGRFTRVIAKSLVNTAIRKFQRKFPDGAPEPDDDDDRYRQ
;
A
#
# COMPACT_ATOMS: atom_id res chain seq x y z
N MET A 1 8.12 11.44 -10.44
CA MET A 1 8.74 11.55 -9.10
C MET A 1 7.75 12.31 -8.21
N ILE A 2 7.33 11.73 -7.09
CA ILE A 2 6.33 12.33 -6.21
C ILE A 2 7.03 13.39 -5.35
N HIS A 3 6.71 14.66 -5.55
CA HIS A 3 7.28 15.76 -4.79
C HIS A 3 6.24 16.32 -3.80
N CYS A 4 6.31 15.84 -2.56
CA CYS A 4 5.42 16.26 -1.49
C CYS A 4 6.25 16.65 -0.26
N PRO A 5 6.10 17.87 0.29
CA PRO A 5 6.84 18.29 1.47
C PRO A 5 6.44 17.52 2.74
N HIS A 6 5.27 16.87 2.73
CA HIS A 6 4.73 16.09 3.85
C HIS A 6 4.97 14.59 3.73
N LEU A 7 5.75 14.16 2.73
CA LEU A 7 6.17 12.77 2.56
C LEU A 7 7.54 12.60 3.19
N THR A 8 7.60 11.87 4.30
CA THR A 8 8.88 11.60 4.98
C THR A 8 9.71 10.57 4.20
N PRO A 9 11.03 10.48 4.46
CA PRO A 9 11.89 9.45 3.87
C PRO A 9 11.42 8.01 4.15
N ASP A 10 10.66 7.79 5.24
CA ASP A 10 10.11 6.49 5.63
C ASP A 10 8.74 6.19 5.00
N ASN A 11 8.36 6.91 3.93
CA ASN A 11 7.05 6.80 3.27
C ASN A 11 5.86 7.01 4.23
N GLN A 12 5.99 8.00 5.12
CA GLN A 12 4.88 8.41 5.99
C GLN A 12 4.31 9.74 5.51
N CYS A 13 2.99 9.88 5.57
CA CYS A 13 2.29 11.12 5.25
C CYS A 13 2.04 11.90 6.54
N GLU A 14 2.69 13.05 6.70
CA GLU A 14 2.56 13.89 7.90
C GLU A 14 1.17 14.48 8.07
N VAL A 15 0.51 14.90 6.98
CA VAL A 15 -0.87 15.41 7.00
C VAL A 15 -1.83 14.38 7.58
N SER A 16 -1.75 13.15 7.06
CA SER A 16 -2.61 12.05 7.52
C SER A 16 -2.25 11.61 8.93
N ALA A 17 -0.96 11.60 9.28
CA ALA A 17 -0.51 11.27 10.63
C ALA A 17 -1.01 12.27 11.67
N GLY A 18 -1.03 13.57 11.33
CA GLY A 18 -1.59 14.62 12.17
C GLY A 18 -3.06 14.38 12.51
N MET A 19 -3.88 14.06 11.49
CA MET A 19 -5.31 13.75 11.70
C MET A 19 -5.53 12.42 12.43
N ALA A 20 -4.71 11.41 12.14
CA ALA A 20 -4.87 10.08 12.72
C ALA A 20 -4.39 9.97 14.17
N GLY A 21 -3.53 10.90 14.62
CA GLY A 21 -2.81 10.79 15.90
C GLY A 21 -1.86 9.59 15.97
N CYS A 22 -1.50 9.00 14.83
CA CYS A 22 -0.62 7.85 14.74
C CYS A 22 0.16 7.84 13.42
N LYS A 23 1.18 6.98 13.31
CA LYS A 23 1.97 6.83 12.08
C LYS A 23 1.11 6.31 10.93
N VAL A 24 1.04 7.09 9.85
CA VAL A 24 0.34 6.73 8.61
C VAL A 24 1.36 6.46 7.51
N ARG A 25 1.49 5.19 7.11
CA ARG A 25 2.25 4.80 5.92
C ARG A 25 1.42 5.08 4.68
N THR A 26 2.07 5.55 3.62
CA THR A 26 1.45 5.84 2.32
C THR A 26 2.10 5.02 1.20
N SER A 27 1.46 4.99 0.04
CA SER A 27 1.94 4.38 -1.20
C SER A 27 2.10 5.44 -2.30
N PRO A 28 2.84 5.16 -3.39
CA PRO A 28 2.91 6.04 -4.55
C PRO A 28 1.54 6.34 -5.15
N ALA A 29 0.65 5.34 -5.26
CA ALA A 29 -0.72 5.54 -5.75
C ALA A 29 -1.51 6.53 -4.88
N ALA A 30 -1.49 6.38 -3.56
CA ALA A 30 -2.18 7.30 -2.66
C ALA A 30 -1.60 8.73 -2.74
N CYS A 31 -0.28 8.86 -2.86
CA CYS A 31 0.37 10.16 -3.06
C CYS A 31 0.04 10.80 -4.43
N ASN A 32 -0.14 10.01 -5.49
CA ASN A 32 -0.58 10.51 -6.80
C ASN A 32 -2.05 10.93 -6.76
N ALA A 33 -2.93 10.13 -6.16
CA ALA A 33 -4.33 10.49 -5.97
C ALA A 33 -4.47 11.79 -5.18
N CYS A 34 -3.72 11.92 -4.07
CA CYS A 34 -3.67 13.15 -3.28
C CYS A 34 -3.19 14.37 -4.09
N GLN A 35 -2.30 14.21 -5.07
CA GLN A 35 -1.84 15.31 -5.92
C GLN A 35 -2.88 15.73 -6.98
N ASN A 36 -3.83 14.85 -7.31
CA ASN A 36 -4.88 15.12 -8.29
C ASN A 36 -6.19 15.61 -7.65
N GLU A 37 -6.24 15.71 -6.33
CA GLU A 37 -7.36 16.29 -5.59
C GLU A 37 -7.42 17.81 -5.71
N THR A 38 -8.59 18.40 -5.44
CA THR A 38 -8.79 19.86 -5.46
C THR A 38 -7.88 20.60 -4.48
N ASN A 39 -7.54 19.96 -3.35
CA ASN A 39 -6.62 20.50 -2.35
C ASN A 39 -5.41 19.56 -2.18
N PRO A 40 -4.43 19.60 -3.10
CA PRO A 40 -3.37 18.60 -3.13
C PRO A 40 -2.33 18.82 -2.04
N ARG A 41 -1.79 17.71 -1.49
CA ARG A 41 -0.78 17.70 -0.42
C ARG A 41 -1.26 18.36 0.89
N ALA A 42 -2.57 18.50 1.08
CA ALA A 42 -3.20 19.06 2.27
C ALA A 42 -4.33 18.12 2.75
N ILE A 43 -5.16 18.59 3.70
CA ILE A 43 -6.36 17.84 4.13
C ILE A 43 -7.34 17.78 2.94
N ASN A 44 -7.61 16.55 2.50
CA ASN A 44 -8.46 16.18 1.36
C ASN A 44 -8.99 14.75 1.56
N VAL A 45 -9.84 14.28 0.63
CA VAL A 45 -10.48 12.96 0.71
C VAL A 45 -9.46 11.83 0.89
N VAL A 46 -8.36 11.87 0.12
CA VAL A 46 -7.32 10.83 0.14
C VAL A 46 -6.57 10.81 1.48
N THR A 47 -6.17 11.97 2.00
CA THR A 47 -5.44 12.06 3.28
C THR A 47 -6.33 11.70 4.48
N ILE A 48 -7.61 12.06 4.45
CA ILE A 48 -8.58 11.66 5.48
C ILE A 48 -8.81 10.14 5.41
N GLY A 49 -8.98 9.57 4.21
CA GLY A 49 -9.10 8.13 3.99
C GLY A 49 -7.90 7.34 4.52
N MET A 50 -6.68 7.80 4.21
CA MET A 50 -5.44 7.20 4.73
C MET A 50 -5.38 7.24 6.26
N ALA A 51 -5.75 8.36 6.88
CA ALA A 51 -5.81 8.51 8.33
C ALA A 51 -6.82 7.53 8.94
N LEU A 52 -8.01 7.41 8.36
CA LEU A 52 -9.08 6.54 8.81
C LEU A 52 -8.67 5.06 8.76
N VAL A 53 -8.12 4.58 7.63
CA VAL A 53 -7.64 3.20 7.48
C VAL A 53 -6.57 2.88 8.52
N ASN A 54 -5.59 3.76 8.68
CA ASN A 54 -4.46 3.53 9.59
C ASN A 54 -4.89 3.54 11.07
N LYS A 55 -5.85 4.41 11.44
CA LYS A 55 -6.39 4.47 12.80
C LYS A 55 -7.29 3.26 13.09
N ARG A 56 -8.13 2.86 12.14
CA ARG A 56 -8.99 1.66 12.24
C ARG A 56 -8.19 0.37 12.39
N ARG A 57 -7.09 0.20 11.64
CA ARG A 57 -6.19 -0.98 11.77
C ARG A 57 -5.60 -1.13 13.17
N ARG A 58 -5.47 -0.04 13.92
CA ARG A 58 -4.98 -0.01 15.30
C ARG A 58 -6.10 -0.04 16.34
N LYS A 59 -7.35 -0.31 15.92
CA LYS A 59 -8.55 -0.30 16.77
C LYS A 59 -8.77 1.05 17.47
N GLY A 60 -8.30 2.15 16.89
CA GLY A 60 -8.54 3.50 17.39
C GLY A 60 -9.92 4.03 17.01
N ASP A 61 -10.41 5.02 17.76
CA ASP A 61 -11.66 5.72 17.43
C ASP A 61 -11.53 6.52 16.14
N VAL A 62 -12.51 6.38 15.25
CA VAL A 62 -12.53 7.01 13.91
C VAL A 62 -13.71 7.97 13.73
N GLY A 63 -14.44 8.32 14.78
CA GLY A 63 -15.63 9.17 14.69
C GLY A 63 -15.35 10.51 14.04
N GLU A 64 -14.33 11.23 14.53
CA GLU A 64 -13.93 12.54 14.00
C GLU A 64 -13.47 12.47 12.53
N LEU A 65 -12.67 11.46 12.18
CA LEU A 65 -12.21 11.27 10.80
C LEU A 65 -13.38 10.93 9.86
N SER A 66 -14.36 10.18 10.34
CA SER A 66 -15.54 9.81 9.56
C SER A 66 -16.46 11.01 9.33
N ALA A 67 -16.57 11.90 10.33
CA ALA A 67 -17.28 13.18 10.21
C ALA A 67 -16.55 14.14 9.27
N MET A 68 -15.22 14.24 9.39
CA MET A 68 -14.39 15.04 8.49
C MET A 68 -14.52 14.58 7.04
N LEU A 69 -14.48 13.26 6.79
CA LEU A 69 -14.69 12.71 5.46
C LEU A 69 -16.09 13.03 4.91
N ALA A 70 -17.12 13.03 5.77
CA ALA A 70 -18.49 13.40 5.38
C ALA A 70 -18.57 14.83 4.82
N ASN A 71 -17.86 15.77 5.43
CA ASN A 71 -17.89 17.17 5.00
C ASN A 71 -17.21 17.37 3.64
N TYR A 72 -16.21 16.56 3.33
CA TYR A 72 -15.51 16.58 2.04
C TYR A 72 -16.24 15.78 0.94
N MET A 73 -17.23 14.98 1.32
CA MET A 73 -18.08 14.20 0.40
C MET A 73 -19.53 14.28 0.87
N PRO A 74 -20.17 15.45 0.75
CA PRO A 74 -21.53 15.67 1.25
C PRO A 74 -22.59 14.86 0.48
N ASP A 75 -22.34 14.54 -0.79
CA ASP A 75 -23.20 13.72 -1.64
C ASP A 75 -22.89 12.22 -1.43
N ARG A 76 -23.30 11.70 -0.27
CA ARG A 76 -23.00 10.35 0.22
C ARG A 76 -23.92 9.24 -0.32
N ASP A 77 -23.92 8.99 -1.62
CA ASP A 77 -24.35 7.66 -2.11
C ASP A 77 -23.17 6.72 -2.38
N GLU A 78 -21.94 7.23 -2.46
CA GLU A 78 -20.74 6.43 -2.65
C GLU A 78 -19.66 6.80 -1.64
N LEU A 79 -19.36 5.87 -0.72
CA LEU A 79 -18.10 5.91 0.03
C LEU A 79 -16.95 6.01 -0.99
N PRO A 80 -15.99 6.94 -0.81
CA PRO A 80 -14.88 7.08 -1.76
C PRO A 80 -14.17 5.75 -1.91
N ALA A 81 -13.79 5.43 -3.14
CA ALA A 81 -13.02 4.27 -3.60
C ALA A 81 -11.61 4.12 -2.97
N THR A 82 -11.40 4.69 -1.78
CA THR A 82 -10.18 4.53 -0.98
C THR A 82 -10.39 3.62 0.22
N LEU A 83 -11.60 3.07 0.41
CA LEU A 83 -11.98 2.28 1.57
C LEU A 83 -12.84 1.05 1.28
N LYS A 84 -13.03 0.64 0.02
CA LYS A 84 -13.56 -0.70 -0.23
C LYS A 84 -12.38 -1.68 -0.16
N ILE A 85 -12.51 -2.72 0.67
CA ILE A 85 -11.64 -3.91 0.63
C ILE A 85 -11.66 -4.57 -0.76
N ALA A 86 -12.67 -4.26 -1.58
CA ALA A 86 -12.75 -4.61 -3.00
C ALA A 86 -11.72 -3.88 -3.89
N ASP A 87 -11.25 -2.69 -3.52
CA ASP A 87 -10.19 -1.94 -4.23
C ASP A 87 -8.79 -2.49 -3.94
N TYR A 88 -8.69 -3.52 -3.09
CA TYR A 88 -7.46 -4.26 -2.88
C TYR A 88 -7.07 -4.92 -4.20
N ARG A 89 -6.14 -4.29 -4.93
CA ARG A 89 -5.51 -4.88 -6.11
C ARG A 89 -4.53 -5.95 -5.64
N PRO A 90 -4.85 -7.26 -5.71
CA PRO A 90 -3.85 -8.27 -5.48
C PRO A 90 -2.72 -8.05 -6.50
N GLY A 91 -1.48 -8.15 -6.06
CA GLY A 91 -0.32 -7.99 -6.95
C GLY A 91 0.87 -8.84 -6.54
N PRO A 92 1.97 -8.78 -7.30
CA PRO A 92 3.19 -9.53 -7.00
C PRO A 92 3.71 -9.25 -5.59
N GLY A 93 3.52 -8.04 -5.06
CA GLY A 93 3.89 -7.68 -3.69
C GLY A 93 3.18 -8.52 -2.64
N ASN A 94 1.88 -8.77 -2.83
CA ASN A 94 1.13 -9.61 -1.88
C ASN A 94 1.59 -11.07 -1.91
N GLU A 95 1.91 -11.61 -3.09
CA GLU A 95 2.47 -12.95 -3.20
C GLU A 95 3.82 -13.04 -2.49
N LEU A 96 4.68 -12.03 -2.65
CA LEU A 96 5.96 -11.96 -1.94
C LEU A 96 5.75 -11.89 -0.42
N LYS A 97 4.84 -11.02 0.05
CA LYS A 97 4.51 -10.89 1.48
C LYS A 97 4.04 -12.22 2.07
N LYS A 98 3.15 -12.95 1.38
CA LYS A 98 2.68 -14.29 1.81
C LYS A 98 3.84 -15.28 1.92
N MET A 99 4.77 -15.24 0.96
CA MET A 99 5.95 -16.11 0.96
C MET A 99 6.92 -15.79 2.10
N LEU A 100 6.96 -14.55 2.59
CA LEU A 100 7.82 -14.11 3.68
C LEU A 100 7.17 -14.25 5.07
N ALA A 101 5.84 -14.33 5.13
CA ALA A 101 5.07 -14.27 6.38
C ALA A 101 5.43 -15.35 7.40
N TRP A 102 5.98 -16.49 6.98
CA TRP A 102 6.34 -17.59 7.88
C TRP A 102 7.63 -17.35 8.68
N PHE A 103 8.49 -16.41 8.28
CA PHE A 103 9.77 -16.16 8.95
C PHE A 103 10.15 -14.68 9.12
N ALA A 104 9.43 -13.75 8.47
CA ALA A 104 9.67 -12.32 8.60
C ALA A 104 8.38 -11.62 9.09
N LYS A 105 8.24 -11.51 10.42
CA LYS A 105 7.17 -10.68 10.99
C LYS A 105 7.46 -9.19 10.69
N PRO A 106 6.45 -8.41 10.27
CA PRO A 106 6.62 -6.97 10.09
C PRO A 106 7.05 -6.32 11.41
N SER A 107 8.08 -5.48 11.39
CA SER A 107 8.40 -4.57 12.49
C SER A 107 7.68 -3.24 12.28
N GLU A 108 7.46 -2.49 13.35
CA GLU A 108 6.81 -1.16 13.26
C GLU A 108 7.59 -0.18 12.38
N THR A 109 8.91 -0.38 12.24
CA THR A 109 9.82 0.42 11.42
C THR A 109 9.95 -0.08 9.99
N CYS A 110 9.53 -1.31 9.65
CA CYS A 110 9.75 -1.87 8.31
C CYS A 110 8.93 -1.17 7.22
N ASN A 111 9.58 -0.77 6.12
CA ASN A 111 8.92 -0.27 4.91
C ASN A 111 8.25 -1.38 4.06
N CYS A 112 8.03 -2.54 4.66
CA CYS A 112 7.50 -3.77 4.06
C CYS A 112 6.15 -3.53 3.37
N GLU A 113 5.19 -2.91 4.05
CA GLU A 113 3.84 -2.67 3.50
C GLU A 113 3.89 -1.73 2.30
N THR A 114 4.60 -0.61 2.41
CA THR A 114 4.73 0.34 1.28
C THR A 114 5.41 -0.30 0.08
N ARG A 115 6.43 -1.14 0.29
CA ARG A 115 7.12 -1.86 -0.80
C ARG A 115 6.22 -2.91 -1.45
N VAL A 116 5.37 -3.57 -0.66
CA VAL A 116 4.33 -4.49 -1.16
C VAL A 116 3.33 -3.73 -2.04
N ASP A 117 2.82 -2.59 -1.58
CA ASP A 117 1.89 -1.78 -2.36
C ASP A 117 2.55 -1.25 -3.64
N THR A 118 3.80 -0.80 -3.56
CA THR A 118 4.58 -0.37 -4.74
C THR A 118 4.72 -1.49 -5.77
N MET A 119 5.01 -2.72 -5.34
CA MET A 119 5.07 -3.88 -6.24
C MET A 119 3.71 -4.21 -6.86
N ASN A 120 2.63 -4.05 -6.10
CA ASN A 120 1.29 -4.25 -6.61
C ASN A 120 0.93 -3.20 -7.66
N ASP A 121 1.21 -1.92 -7.38
CA ASP A 121 1.00 -0.79 -8.29
C ASP A 121 1.79 -0.96 -9.60
N TRP A 122 3.00 -1.50 -9.52
CA TRP A 122 3.85 -1.79 -10.69
C TRP A 122 3.32 -2.96 -11.55
N GLY A 123 2.51 -3.85 -10.97
CA GLY A 123 2.09 -5.09 -11.62
C GLY A 123 3.27 -5.98 -12.03
N VAL A 124 3.02 -6.96 -12.89
CA VAL A 124 4.04 -7.91 -13.37
C VAL A 124 5.16 -7.20 -14.12
N GLU A 125 4.80 -6.40 -15.12
CA GLU A 125 5.75 -5.73 -16.01
C GLU A 125 6.65 -4.73 -15.26
N GLY A 126 6.06 -3.93 -14.37
CA GLY A 126 6.84 -3.01 -13.55
C GLY A 126 7.75 -3.74 -12.56
N CYS A 127 7.30 -4.84 -11.96
CA CYS A 127 8.15 -5.65 -11.10
C CYS A 127 9.31 -6.29 -11.88
N LEU A 128 9.10 -6.78 -13.11
CA LEU A 128 10.15 -7.35 -13.96
C LEU A 128 11.24 -6.32 -14.29
N ARG A 129 10.86 -5.08 -14.59
CA ARG A 129 11.82 -3.98 -14.83
C ARG A 129 12.59 -3.55 -13.58
N ASN A 130 12.02 -3.77 -12.39
CA ASN A 130 12.58 -3.31 -11.11
C ASN A 130 13.02 -4.46 -10.19
N VAL A 131 13.28 -5.67 -10.72
CA VAL A 131 13.64 -6.84 -9.91
C VAL A 131 14.86 -6.58 -9.03
N ASP A 132 15.86 -5.89 -9.55
CA ASP A 132 17.09 -5.60 -8.79
C ASP A 132 16.80 -4.62 -7.65
N THR A 133 15.97 -3.59 -7.85
CA THR A 133 15.50 -2.68 -6.79
C THR A 133 14.76 -3.41 -5.68
N ILE A 134 13.83 -4.31 -6.04
CA ILE A 134 13.08 -5.11 -5.06
C ILE A 134 14.02 -6.07 -4.32
N THR A 135 15.03 -6.59 -5.03
CA THR A 135 16.06 -7.44 -4.43
C THR A 135 16.87 -6.69 -3.39
N GLU A 136 17.29 -5.45 -3.66
CA GLU A 136 17.97 -4.61 -2.67
C GLU A 136 17.11 -4.37 -1.43
N TRP A 137 15.81 -4.05 -1.61
CA TRP A 137 14.90 -3.87 -0.48
C TRP A 137 14.85 -5.08 0.45
N LEU A 138 14.89 -6.29 -0.10
CA LEU A 138 14.90 -7.52 0.71
C LEU A 138 16.24 -7.71 1.43
N LEU A 139 17.36 -7.36 0.78
CA LEU A 139 18.69 -7.46 1.39
C LEU A 139 18.87 -6.44 2.52
N GLU A 140 18.45 -5.19 2.30
CA GLU A 140 18.43 -4.13 3.31
C GLU A 140 17.65 -4.57 4.56
N GLU A 141 16.44 -5.09 4.37
CA GLU A 141 15.60 -5.56 5.50
C GLU A 141 16.18 -6.79 6.19
N ALA A 142 16.82 -7.70 5.44
CA ALA A 142 17.50 -8.84 6.04
C ALA A 142 18.69 -8.41 6.89
N GLN A 143 19.46 -7.43 6.44
CA GLN A 143 20.59 -6.86 7.16
C GLN A 143 20.13 -6.13 8.43
N LEU A 144 19.10 -5.28 8.34
CA LEU A 144 18.52 -4.58 9.50
C LEU A 144 17.99 -5.54 10.57
N ARG A 145 17.59 -6.75 10.16
CA ARG A 145 17.11 -7.81 11.08
C ARG A 145 18.23 -8.71 11.61
N GLY A 146 19.49 -8.40 11.33
CA GLY A 146 20.63 -9.20 11.79
C GLY A 146 20.63 -10.62 11.22
N MET A 147 20.02 -10.85 10.05
CA MET A 147 20.14 -12.15 9.40
C MET A 147 21.61 -12.37 9.03
N PRO A 148 22.24 -13.50 9.43
CA PRO A 148 23.66 -13.73 9.23
C PRO A 148 24.06 -13.61 7.76
N HIS A 149 25.14 -12.86 7.49
CA HIS A 149 25.76 -12.80 6.16
C HIS A 149 25.99 -14.23 5.65
N GLY A 150 25.36 -14.57 4.52
CA GLY A 150 25.43 -15.90 3.88
C GLY A 150 24.13 -16.72 3.91
N ARG A 151 23.16 -16.42 4.78
CA ARG A 151 21.87 -17.16 4.81
C ARG A 151 20.78 -16.56 3.91
N PHE A 152 20.86 -15.27 3.64
CA PHE A 152 19.95 -14.58 2.73
C PHE A 152 20.78 -13.84 1.67
N THR A 153 20.95 -14.48 0.52
CA THR A 153 21.80 -13.97 -0.56
C THR A 153 20.97 -13.22 -1.60
N ARG A 154 21.64 -12.39 -2.41
CA ARG A 154 21.02 -11.74 -3.58
C ARG A 154 20.33 -12.73 -4.51
N VAL A 155 20.90 -13.92 -4.69
CA VAL A 155 20.33 -14.98 -5.52
C VAL A 155 19.01 -15.48 -4.93
N ILE A 156 18.97 -15.72 -3.62
CA ILE A 156 17.74 -16.14 -2.92
C ILE A 156 16.69 -15.04 -3.00
N ALA A 157 17.06 -13.79 -2.70
CA ALA A 157 16.16 -12.64 -2.78
C ALA A 157 15.56 -12.48 -4.19
N LYS A 158 16.39 -12.49 -5.23
CA LYS A 158 15.95 -12.42 -6.63
C LYS A 158 15.05 -13.60 -7.02
N SER A 159 15.35 -14.80 -6.53
CA SER A 159 14.51 -15.99 -6.74
C SER A 159 13.13 -15.84 -6.09
N LEU A 160 13.05 -15.29 -4.87
CA LEU A 160 11.79 -15.02 -4.19
C LEU A 160 10.94 -14.00 -4.96
N VAL A 161 11.55 -12.90 -5.41
CA VAL A 161 10.86 -11.87 -6.22
C VAL A 161 10.30 -12.47 -7.50
N ASN A 162 11.12 -13.19 -8.28
CA ASN A 162 10.66 -13.84 -9.52
C ASN A 162 9.57 -14.87 -9.26
N THR A 163 9.65 -15.62 -8.16
CA THR A 163 8.63 -16.59 -7.78
C THR A 163 7.32 -15.91 -7.41
N ALA A 164 7.35 -14.78 -6.69
CA ALA A 164 6.16 -14.00 -6.37
C ALA A 164 5.47 -13.45 -7.62
N ILE A 165 6.25 -12.91 -8.57
CA ILE A 165 5.75 -12.44 -9.87
C ILE A 165 5.07 -13.59 -10.63
N ARG A 166 5.74 -14.75 -10.76
CA ARG A 166 5.19 -15.93 -11.44
C ARG A 166 3.93 -16.47 -10.76
N LYS A 167 3.89 -16.50 -9.43
CA LYS A 167 2.71 -16.94 -8.67
C LYS A 167 1.52 -16.03 -8.95
N PHE A 168 1.75 -14.72 -8.97
CA PHE A 168 0.73 -13.74 -9.29
C PHE A 168 0.24 -13.92 -10.74
N GLN A 169 1.16 -13.93 -11.71
CA GLN A 169 0.84 -14.10 -13.14
C GLN A 169 0.09 -15.41 -13.43
N ARG A 170 0.44 -16.51 -12.78
CA ARG A 170 -0.29 -17.78 -12.92
C ARG A 170 -1.71 -17.71 -12.37
N LYS A 171 -1.91 -16.95 -11.29
CA LYS A 171 -3.22 -16.78 -10.66
C LYS A 171 -4.10 -15.79 -11.44
N PHE A 172 -3.48 -14.80 -12.07
CA PHE A 172 -4.11 -13.68 -12.75
C PHE A 172 -3.42 -13.47 -14.12
N PRO A 173 -3.66 -14.35 -15.11
CA PRO A 173 -2.96 -14.30 -16.40
C PRO A 173 -3.25 -13.01 -17.17
N ASP A 174 -4.47 -12.50 -17.07
CA ASP A 174 -4.93 -11.27 -17.73
C ASP A 174 -4.78 -10.02 -16.84
N GLY A 175 -4.11 -10.16 -15.68
CA GLY A 175 -4.02 -9.12 -14.66
C GLY A 175 -5.04 -9.31 -13.53
N ALA A 176 -4.88 -8.53 -12.45
CA ALA A 176 -5.87 -8.52 -11.37
C ALA A 176 -7.20 -7.98 -11.92
N PRO A 177 -8.36 -8.59 -11.56
CA PRO A 177 -9.64 -8.04 -11.95
C PRO A 177 -9.73 -6.58 -11.49
N GLU A 178 -10.20 -5.70 -12.38
CA GLU A 178 -10.68 -4.38 -11.97
C GLU A 178 -11.79 -4.61 -10.94
N PRO A 179 -11.89 -3.80 -9.87
CA PRO A 179 -13.00 -3.92 -8.93
C PRO A 179 -14.31 -3.80 -9.71
N ASP A 180 -15.18 -4.82 -9.62
CA ASP A 180 -16.46 -4.86 -10.34
C ASP A 180 -17.26 -3.56 -10.08
N ASP A 181 -17.61 -2.84 -11.16
CA ASP A 181 -18.56 -1.70 -11.13
C ASP A 181 -20.03 -2.18 -10.98
N ASP A 182 -20.30 -3.48 -11.04
CA ASP A 182 -21.65 -4.04 -10.99
C ASP A 182 -22.06 -4.44 -9.55
N ASP A 183 -22.67 -3.49 -8.84
CA ASP A 183 -23.58 -3.82 -7.73
C ASP A 183 -25.00 -3.31 -8.00
N ASP A 184 -25.54 -3.70 -9.15
CA ASP A 184 -26.98 -3.59 -9.50
C ASP A 184 -27.89 -4.50 -8.64
N ARG A 185 -27.39 -5.01 -7.49
CA ARG A 185 -28.12 -5.95 -6.61
C ARG A 185 -28.84 -5.31 -5.43
N TYR A 186 -28.83 -3.98 -5.31
CA TYR A 186 -29.59 -3.24 -4.30
C TYR A 186 -30.65 -2.31 -4.87
N ARG A 187 -31.19 -2.64 -6.06
CA ARG A 187 -32.36 -1.97 -6.63
C ARG A 187 -33.63 -2.81 -6.43
N GLN A 188 -34.03 -2.99 -5.17
CA GLN A 188 -35.42 -3.33 -4.77
C GLN A 188 -35.74 -2.68 -3.44
#